data_AF-A0A399RC87-F1
#
_entry.id   AF-A0A399RC87-F1
#
_cell.length_a   1.000
_cell.length_b   1.000
_cell.length_c   1.000
_cell.angle_alpha   90.00
_cell.angle_beta   90.00
_cell.angle_gamma   90.00
#
_symmetry.space_group_name_H-M   'P 1'
#
loop_
_entity.id
_entity.type
_entity.pdbx_description
1 polymer ?
#
loop_
_entity_poly.entity_id
_entity_poly.type
_entity_poly.pdbx_seq_one_letter_code
_entity_poly.pdbx_strand_id
1 'polypeptide(L)'
;MIKMPHSLTVAALSLTAFVAAPFAAASESCVQQAETIRTAQQNVLKLKAERDALVPKVEDAGDAWENNQAMRNFSTEQARQADSSRAAYEDLKARLRAVEADLQEKASNANARVNAYNTHCATKD
;
A
#
# COMPACT_ATOMS: atom_id res chain seq x y z
N MET A 1 27.02 11.05 18.23
CA MET A 1 25.61 11.42 18.03
C MET A 1 24.91 10.20 17.45
N ILE A 2 23.99 9.62 18.19
CA ILE A 2 23.37 8.31 17.91
C ILE A 2 22.35 8.51 16.78
N LYS A 3 22.60 7.87 15.64
CA LYS A 3 21.73 7.84 14.47
C LYS A 3 20.62 6.82 14.76
N MET A 4 19.43 7.28 15.10
CA MET A 4 18.26 6.40 15.24
C MET A 4 17.56 6.29 13.88
N PRO A 5 17.65 5.16 13.17
CA PRO A 5 16.72 4.89 12.08
C PRO A 5 15.34 4.72 12.72
N HIS A 6 14.47 5.71 12.56
CA HIS A 6 13.04 5.51 12.78
C HIS A 6 12.54 4.65 11.63
N SER A 7 12.81 3.34 11.73
CA SER A 7 12.12 2.32 10.99
C SER A 7 10.64 2.48 11.32
N LEU A 8 9.90 3.17 10.46
CA LEU A 8 8.46 3.09 10.41
C LEU A 8 8.15 1.66 9.97
N THR A 9 8.05 0.77 10.96
CA THR A 9 7.61 -0.60 10.79
C THR A 9 6.15 -0.54 10.36
N VAL A 10 5.92 -0.40 9.05
CA VAL A 10 4.61 -0.66 8.46
C VAL A 10 4.32 -2.12 8.76
N ALA A 11 3.33 -2.34 9.63
CA ALA A 11 2.91 -3.66 10.05
C ALA A 11 2.77 -4.58 8.83
N ALA A 12 3.50 -5.69 8.84
CA ALA A 12 3.42 -6.69 7.78
C ALA A 12 1.99 -7.21 7.72
N LEU A 13 1.25 -6.83 6.67
CA LEU A 13 -0.05 -7.40 6.37
C LEU A 13 0.16 -8.81 5.82
N SER A 14 0.24 -9.78 6.72
CA SER A 14 0.35 -11.20 6.40
C SER A 14 -0.99 -11.73 5.87
N LEU A 15 -1.16 -11.78 4.56
CA LEU A 15 -2.29 -12.47 3.91
C LEU A 15 -1.98 -13.97 3.81
N THR A 16 -2.08 -14.69 4.93
CA THR A 16 -1.96 -16.16 4.95
C THR A 16 -3.34 -16.81 5.02
N ALA A 17 -4.06 -16.85 3.89
CA ALA A 17 -5.20 -17.77 3.73
C ALA A 17 -5.47 -18.03 2.24
N PHE A 18 -5.04 -19.20 1.76
CA PHE A 18 -5.56 -19.81 0.54
C PHE A 18 -6.69 -20.76 0.94
N VAL A 19 -7.88 -20.56 0.39
CA VAL A 19 -9.05 -21.40 0.68
C VAL A 19 -9.30 -22.38 -0.46
N ALA A 20 -9.30 -23.68 -0.14
CA ALA A 20 -9.77 -24.76 -1.01
C ALA A 20 -11.25 -25.05 -0.70
N ALA A 21 -12.09 -25.27 -1.71
CA ALA A 21 -13.55 -25.35 -1.57
C ALA A 21 -14.13 -26.72 -2.00
N PRO A 22 -15.13 -27.27 -1.29
CA PRO A 22 -16.03 -28.32 -1.84
C PRO A 22 -17.58 -28.04 -1.75
N PHE A 23 -18.31 -28.37 -2.85
CA PHE A 23 -19.74 -28.82 -3.12
C PHE A 23 -21.02 -28.11 -2.59
N ALA A 24 -22.22 -28.11 -3.22
CA ALA A 24 -22.68 -28.06 -4.63
C ALA A 24 -23.89 -27.06 -4.84
N ALA A 25 -24.37 -26.36 -3.81
CA ALA A 25 -25.40 -25.29 -3.92
C ALA A 25 -25.21 -24.17 -2.88
N ALA A 26 -24.90 -24.53 -1.62
CA ALA A 26 -24.14 -23.65 -0.72
C ALA A 26 -22.76 -23.34 -1.32
N SER A 27 -22.16 -24.29 -2.05
CA SER A 27 -20.94 -24.01 -2.80
C SER A 27 -21.09 -23.04 -3.93
N GLU A 28 -22.26 -22.83 -4.56
CA GLU A 28 -22.31 -21.84 -5.65
C GLU A 28 -22.12 -20.43 -5.06
N SER A 29 -22.82 -20.14 -3.96
CA SER A 29 -22.60 -18.95 -3.14
C SER A 29 -21.18 -18.88 -2.56
N CYS A 30 -20.64 -19.99 -2.05
CA CYS A 30 -19.28 -20.00 -1.53
C CYS A 30 -18.20 -19.91 -2.62
N VAL A 31 -18.41 -20.49 -3.81
CA VAL A 31 -17.53 -20.35 -4.98
C VAL A 31 -17.53 -18.91 -5.44
N GLN A 32 -18.71 -18.28 -5.55
CA GLN A 32 -18.83 -16.85 -5.83
C GLN A 32 -18.09 -16.02 -4.77
N GLN A 33 -18.25 -16.33 -3.48
CA GLN A 33 -17.53 -15.64 -2.41
C GLN A 33 -16.01 -15.84 -2.53
N ALA A 34 -15.54 -17.06 -2.80
CA ALA A 34 -14.13 -17.35 -3.00
C ALA A 34 -13.54 -16.60 -4.21
N GLU A 35 -14.31 -16.46 -5.30
CA GLU A 35 -13.92 -15.64 -6.44
C GLU A 35 -13.81 -14.16 -6.06
N THR A 36 -14.81 -13.61 -5.37
CA THR A 36 -14.78 -12.20 -4.93
C THR A 36 -13.65 -11.93 -3.93
N ILE A 37 -13.28 -12.91 -3.11
CA ILE A 37 -12.11 -12.86 -2.22
C ILE A 37 -10.83 -12.84 -3.05
N ARG A 38 -10.69 -13.73 -4.03
CA ARG A 38 -9.51 -13.77 -4.90
C ARG A 38 -9.32 -12.43 -5.63
N THR A 39 -10.40 -11.85 -6.17
CA THR A 39 -10.34 -10.52 -6.78
C THR A 39 -9.95 -9.44 -5.78
N ALA A 40 -10.50 -9.45 -4.56
CA ALA A 40 -10.12 -8.50 -3.51
C ALA A 40 -8.64 -8.63 -3.12
N GLN A 41 -8.13 -9.86 -2.99
CA GLN A 41 -6.72 -10.14 -2.72
C GLN A 41 -5.81 -9.65 -3.86
N GLN A 42 -6.19 -9.87 -5.12
CA GLN A 42 -5.46 -9.35 -6.27
C GLN A 42 -5.38 -7.81 -6.26
N ASN A 43 -6.47 -7.13 -5.92
CA ASN A 43 -6.46 -5.67 -5.78
C ASN A 43 -5.52 -5.20 -4.67
N VAL A 44 -5.52 -5.88 -3.52
CA VAL A 44 -4.59 -5.59 -2.42
C VAL A 44 -3.14 -5.80 -2.85
N LEU A 45 -2.83 -6.87 -3.59
CA LEU A 45 -1.48 -7.12 -4.10
C LEU A 45 -1.04 -6.05 -5.11
N LYS A 46 -1.95 -5.58 -5.96
CA LYS A 46 -1.68 -4.49 -6.91
C LYS A 46 -1.35 -3.18 -6.17
N LEU A 47 -2.17 -2.80 -5.18
CA LEU A 47 -1.94 -1.61 -4.36
C LEU A 47 -0.64 -1.72 -3.56
N LYS A 48 -0.33 -2.90 -3.03
CA LYS A 48 0.95 -3.15 -2.37
C LYS A 48 2.13 -2.94 -3.32
N ALA A 49 2.06 -3.48 -4.54
CA ALA A 49 3.12 -3.30 -5.54
C ALA A 49 3.27 -1.82 -5.93
N GLU A 50 2.16 -1.08 -6.06
CA GLU A 50 2.19 0.35 -6.32
C GLU A 50 2.83 1.14 -5.15
N ARG A 51 2.44 0.82 -3.92
CA ARG A 51 3.05 1.39 -2.70
C ARG A 51 4.55 1.15 -2.69
N ASP A 52 4.97 -0.11 -2.87
CA ASP A 52 6.38 -0.51 -2.85
C ASP A 52 7.19 0.19 -3.95
N ALA A 53 6.57 0.48 -5.11
CA ALA A 53 7.20 1.24 -6.20
C ALA A 53 7.23 2.77 -5.96
N LEU A 54 6.34 3.30 -5.12
CA LEU A 54 6.29 4.73 -4.76
C LEU A 54 7.30 5.10 -3.67
N VAL A 55 7.54 4.20 -2.70
CA VAL A 55 8.48 4.44 -1.59
C VAL A 55 9.85 4.94 -2.07
N PRO A 56 10.60 4.24 -2.94
CA PRO A 56 11.91 4.71 -3.37
C PRO A 56 11.83 6.03 -4.15
N LYS A 57 10.73 6.29 -4.87
CA LYS A 57 10.55 7.56 -5.60
C LYS A 57 10.36 8.74 -4.65
N VAL A 58 9.64 8.54 -3.55
CA VAL A 58 9.47 9.55 -2.50
C VAL A 58 10.80 9.84 -1.82
N GLU A 59 11.59 8.80 -1.54
CA GLU A 59 12.94 8.92 -0.97
C GLU A 59 13.86 9.70 -1.92
N ASP A 60 13.98 9.29 -3.18
CA ASP A 60 14.79 9.97 -4.21
C ASP A 60 14.39 11.44 -4.39
N ALA A 61 13.09 11.74 -4.40
CA ALA A 61 12.58 13.10 -4.52
C ALA A 61 12.86 13.94 -3.25
N GLY A 62 12.83 13.30 -2.08
CA GLY A 62 13.23 13.91 -0.81
C GLY A 62 14.70 14.30 -0.82
N ASP A 63 15.58 13.38 -1.19
CA ASP A 63 17.03 13.63 -1.31
C ASP A 63 17.33 14.75 -2.30
N ALA A 64 16.67 14.75 -3.47
CA ALA A 64 16.81 15.81 -4.46
C ALA A 64 16.35 17.17 -3.93
N TRP A 65 15.22 17.21 -3.21
CA TRP A 65 14.74 18.44 -2.59
C TRP A 65 15.69 18.93 -1.49
N GLU A 66 16.18 18.06 -0.62
CA GLU A 66 17.12 18.42 0.46
C GLU A 66 18.42 19.00 -0.12
N ASN A 67 18.96 18.40 -1.18
CA ASN A 67 20.13 18.90 -1.88
C ASN A 67 19.88 20.30 -2.49
N ASN A 68 18.77 20.50 -3.18
CA ASN A 68 18.43 21.81 -3.75
C ASN A 68 18.16 22.85 -2.65
N GLN A 69 17.56 22.42 -1.55
CA GLN A 69 17.26 23.26 -0.39
C GLN A 69 18.54 23.75 0.29
N ALA A 70 19.59 22.92 0.35
CA ALA A 70 20.91 23.34 0.81
C ALA A 70 21.54 24.44 -0.08
N MET A 71 21.23 24.42 -1.38
CA MET A 71 21.73 25.39 -2.35
C MET A 71 20.83 26.63 -2.52
N ARG A 72 19.69 26.70 -1.83
CA ARG A 72 18.63 27.73 -2.06
C ARG A 72 19.13 29.17 -2.03
N ASN A 73 20.07 29.49 -1.14
CA ASN A 73 20.49 30.87 -0.90
C ASN A 73 21.64 31.33 -1.80
N PHE A 74 22.09 30.51 -2.74
CA PHE A 74 23.18 30.87 -3.66
C PHE A 74 22.73 31.78 -4.80
N SER A 75 21.51 31.59 -5.33
CA SER A 75 20.87 32.54 -6.24
C SER A 75 19.37 32.30 -6.36
N THR A 76 18.66 33.20 -7.04
CA THR A 76 17.25 33.05 -7.39
C THR A 76 16.95 31.76 -8.16
N GLU A 77 17.88 31.30 -9.00
CA GLU A 77 17.70 30.08 -9.77
C GLU A 77 17.74 28.82 -8.88
N GLN A 78 18.67 28.75 -7.93
CA GLN A 78 18.70 27.66 -6.94
C GLN A 78 17.44 27.68 -6.05
N ALA A 79 16.92 28.87 -5.71
CA ALA A 79 15.66 28.95 -4.97
C ALA A 79 14.47 28.38 -5.77
N ARG A 80 14.39 28.69 -7.06
CA ARG A 80 13.39 28.13 -7.97
C ARG A 80 13.51 26.61 -8.11
N GLN A 81 14.73 26.09 -8.18
CA GLN A 81 14.97 24.64 -8.22
C GLN A 81 14.53 23.96 -6.93
N ALA A 82 14.84 24.54 -5.77
CA ALA A 82 14.37 24.03 -4.48
C ALA A 82 12.84 23.97 -4.40
N ASP A 83 12.15 25.03 -4.82
CA ASP A 83 10.68 25.08 -4.86
C ASP A 83 10.09 24.03 -5.81
N SER A 84 10.70 23.86 -7.00
CA SER A 84 10.27 22.85 -7.96
C SER A 84 10.45 21.42 -7.43
N SER A 85 11.60 21.11 -6.82
CA SER A 85 11.84 19.80 -6.23
C SER A 85 10.94 19.52 -5.03
N ARG A 86 10.63 20.55 -4.23
CA ARG A 86 9.69 20.44 -3.12
C ARG A 86 8.29 20.06 -3.61
N ALA A 87 7.82 20.71 -4.68
CA ALA A 87 6.51 20.41 -5.27
C ALA A 87 6.45 18.95 -5.75
N ALA A 88 7.49 18.46 -6.41
CA ALA A 88 7.57 17.06 -6.85
C ALA A 88 7.57 16.07 -5.66
N TYR A 89 8.33 16.37 -4.61
CA TYR A 89 8.36 15.58 -3.39
C TYR A 89 7.00 15.51 -2.69
N GLU A 90 6.32 16.65 -2.54
CA GLU A 90 4.99 16.69 -1.89
C GLU A 90 3.90 16.00 -2.73
N ASP A 91 3.96 16.07 -4.06
CA ASP A 91 3.07 15.30 -4.94
C ASP A 91 3.24 13.79 -4.73
N LEU A 92 4.48 13.31 -4.76
CA LEU A 92 4.77 11.89 -4.54
C LEU A 92 4.36 11.43 -3.14
N LYS A 93 4.54 12.27 -2.12
CA LYS A 93 4.04 12.00 -0.76
C LYS A 93 2.53 11.91 -0.70
N ALA A 94 1.82 12.83 -1.35
CA ALA A 94 0.36 12.81 -1.39
C ALA A 94 -0.14 11.53 -2.07
N ARG A 95 0.48 11.12 -3.17
CA ARG A 95 0.19 9.87 -3.88
C ARG A 95 0.46 8.64 -3.02
N LEU A 96 1.61 8.58 -2.35
CA LEU A 96 1.94 7.47 -1.45
C LEU A 96 0.89 7.33 -0.35
N ARG A 97 0.51 8.43 0.32
CA ARG A 97 -0.53 8.42 1.36
C ARG A 97 -1.89 7.95 0.83
N ALA A 98 -2.27 8.36 -0.38
CA ALA A 98 -3.52 7.93 -0.99
C ALA A 98 -3.52 6.42 -1.27
N VAL A 99 -2.43 5.88 -1.80
CA VAL A 99 -2.27 4.43 -2.04
C VAL A 99 -2.24 3.65 -0.73
N GLU A 100 -1.59 4.16 0.31
CA GLU A 100 -1.56 3.52 1.63
C GLU A 100 -2.94 3.50 2.30
N ALA A 101 -3.71 4.57 2.18
CA ALA A 101 -5.08 4.63 2.68
C ALA A 101 -5.99 3.63 1.95
N ASP A 102 -5.94 3.57 0.62
CA ASP A 102 -6.73 2.60 -0.15
C ASP A 102 -6.27 1.15 0.12
N LEU A 103 -4.97 0.92 0.25
CA LEU A 103 -4.42 -0.39 0.62
C LEU A 103 -4.97 -0.87 1.97
N GLN A 104 -4.97 0.00 2.99
CA GLN A 104 -5.51 -0.31 4.31
C GLN A 104 -7.01 -0.64 4.25
N GLU A 105 -7.80 0.18 3.55
CA GLU A 105 -9.23 -0.03 3.39
C GLU A 105 -9.52 -1.35 2.68
N LYS A 106 -8.89 -1.58 1.52
CA LYS A 106 -9.13 -2.76 0.68
C LYS A 106 -8.66 -4.03 1.35
N ALA A 107 -7.56 -3.98 2.09
CA ALA A 107 -7.11 -5.15 2.83
C ALA A 107 -8.02 -5.47 4.03
N SER A 108 -8.53 -4.45 4.73
CA SER A 108 -9.55 -4.65 5.77
C SER A 108 -10.82 -5.29 5.18
N ASN A 109 -11.28 -4.80 4.02
CA ASN A 109 -12.43 -5.37 3.33
C ASN A 109 -12.18 -6.83 2.87
N ALA A 110 -11.00 -7.12 2.32
CA ALA A 110 -10.62 -8.47 1.91
C ALA A 110 -10.61 -9.44 3.12
N ASN A 111 -10.05 -9.01 4.26
CA ASN A 111 -10.04 -9.78 5.49
C ASN A 111 -11.46 -10.02 6.03
N ALA A 112 -12.34 -9.02 5.98
CA ALA A 112 -13.74 -9.18 6.37
C ALA A 112 -14.46 -10.23 5.50
N ARG A 113 -14.22 -10.23 4.18
CA ARG A 113 -14.77 -11.25 3.27
C ARG A 113 -14.23 -12.65 3.58
N VAL A 114 -12.93 -12.77 3.83
CA VAL A 114 -12.31 -14.05 4.25
C VAL A 114 -12.93 -14.54 5.56
N ASN A 115 -13.15 -13.66 6.54
CA ASN A 115 -13.78 -14.04 7.81
C ASN A 115 -15.22 -14.51 7.62
N ALA A 116 -16.01 -13.80 6.80
CA ALA A 116 -17.37 -14.22 6.47
C ALA A 116 -17.39 -15.59 5.76
N TYR A 117 -16.51 -15.79 4.78
CA TYR A 117 -16.34 -17.08 4.12
C TYR A 117 -15.95 -18.17 5.11
N ASN A 118 -14.98 -17.92 5.99
CA ASN A 118 -14.53 -18.91 6.97
C ASN A 118 -15.64 -19.28 7.98
N THR A 119 -16.57 -18.37 8.24
CA THR A 119 -17.70 -18.60 9.15
C THR A 119 -18.81 -19.42 8.50
N HIS A 120 -19.07 -19.19 7.21
CA HIS A 120 -20.27 -19.72 6.53
C HIS A 120 -19.99 -20.80 5.48
N CYS A 121 -18.76 -20.86 4.96
CA CYS A 121 -18.37 -21.68 3.82
C CYS A 121 -17.23 -22.66 4.14
N ALA A 122 -16.33 -22.31 5.07
CA ALA A 122 -15.31 -23.24 5.53
C ALA A 122 -15.88 -24.12 6.66
N THR A 123 -16.64 -25.16 6.32
CA THR A 123 -16.95 -26.22 7.30
C THR A 123 -15.65 -26.91 7.70
N LYS A 124 -15.41 -27.02 9.01
CA LYS A 124 -14.37 -27.89 9.58
C LYS A 124 -14.75 -29.34 9.29
N ASP A 125 -13.88 -30.07 8.61
CA ASP A 125 -13.76 -31.51 8.82
C ASP A 125 -13.03 -31.76 10.15
#